data_AF-A0A423IN08-F1
#
_entry.id   AF-A0A423IN08-F1
#
_cell.length_a   1.000
_cell.length_b   1.000
_cell.length_c   1.000
_cell.angle_alpha   90.00
_cell.angle_beta   90.00
_cell.angle_gamma   90.00
#
_symmetry.space_group_name_H-M   'P 1'
#
loop_
_entity.id
_entity.type
_entity.pdbx_description
1 polymer ?
#
loop_
_entity_poly.entity_id
_entity_poly.type
_entity_poly.pdbx_seq_one_letter_code
_entity_poly.pdbx_strand_id
1 'polypeptide(L)'
;MLMLKLLVIPGFLLLISLAGKRWGPSVAGWLSGLPVVVGPILFFLAIEQGVMFAAQAATAALSAMFAMIAFCVTYAQVAQRLSWPWTLTISLLVWALAAIVLSLIPPSLVFSVIAAATALLAAPYLFPAVQPIASGPAPKSDKLLMRMMAGALLTLAVTLLASTVGERWSGLLAVFPVLGSVMAVFSQQTRGPAFTAALLRATATGMYSFAAFCLVLALALPRLGWLGFVLGIGVSLGMLVITKRLALRPR
;
A
#
# COMPACT_ATOMS: atom_id res chain seq x y z
N MET A 1 21.77 -6.12 -5.92
CA MET A 1 20.48 -6.12 -5.18
C MET A 1 19.98 -4.72 -4.84
N LEU A 2 20.81 -3.81 -4.29
CA LEU A 2 20.38 -2.46 -3.90
C LEU A 2 19.85 -1.62 -5.09
N MET A 3 20.53 -1.61 -6.24
CA MET A 3 20.08 -0.86 -7.43
C MET A 3 18.73 -1.33 -7.98
N LEU A 4 18.44 -2.65 -7.91
CA LEU A 4 17.15 -3.21 -8.31
C LEU A 4 16.05 -2.81 -7.32
N LYS A 5 16.32 -2.91 -6.00
CA LYS A 5 15.42 -2.40 -4.94
C LYS A 5 15.15 -0.89 -5.10
N LEU A 6 16.16 -0.12 -5.51
CA LEU A 6 16.11 1.33 -5.73
C LEU A 6 15.40 1.77 -7.01
N LEU A 7 15.39 0.96 -8.07
CA LEU A 7 14.75 1.32 -9.35
C LEU A 7 13.30 0.84 -9.44
N VAL A 8 12.97 -0.28 -8.80
CA VAL A 8 11.64 -0.88 -8.86
C VAL A 8 10.59 0.06 -8.27
N ILE A 9 10.85 0.67 -7.10
CA ILE A 9 9.86 1.54 -6.44
C ILE A 9 9.64 2.86 -7.20
N PRO A 10 10.68 3.62 -7.62
CA PRO A 10 10.50 4.79 -8.49
C PRO A 10 9.88 4.46 -9.84
N GLY A 11 10.21 3.30 -10.43
CA GLY A 11 9.61 2.82 -11.66
C GLY A 11 8.10 2.60 -11.52
N PHE A 12 7.67 1.92 -10.45
CA PHE A 12 6.25 1.74 -10.17
C PHE A 12 5.54 3.05 -9.81
N LEU A 13 6.18 3.92 -9.04
CA LEU A 13 5.69 5.29 -8.79
C LEU A 13 5.43 6.04 -10.09
N LEU A 14 6.36 5.95 -11.05
CA LEU A 14 6.23 6.59 -12.36
C LEU A 14 5.04 6.00 -13.13
N LEU A 15 4.94 4.67 -13.22
CA LEU A 15 3.85 3.99 -13.94
C LEU A 15 2.48 4.33 -13.33
N ILE A 16 2.33 4.31 -12.01
CA ILE A 16 1.09 4.67 -11.31
C ILE A 16 0.77 6.16 -11.52
N SER A 17 1.77 7.03 -11.46
CA SER A 17 1.58 8.47 -11.72
C SER A 17 1.12 8.74 -13.15
N LEU A 18 1.69 8.03 -14.13
CA LEU A 18 1.27 8.11 -15.54
C LEU A 18 -0.15 7.57 -15.72
N ALA A 19 -0.49 6.47 -15.04
CA ALA A 19 -1.84 5.94 -15.03
C ALA A 19 -2.85 6.94 -14.44
N GLY A 20 -2.48 7.64 -13.37
CA GLY A 20 -3.29 8.71 -12.79
C GLY A 20 -3.49 9.91 -13.70
N LYS A 21 -2.48 10.24 -14.52
CA LYS A 21 -2.61 11.28 -15.55
C LYS A 21 -3.58 10.86 -16.65
N ARG A 22 -3.55 9.59 -17.08
CA ARG A 22 -4.34 9.10 -18.21
C ARG A 22 -5.77 8.70 -17.85
N TRP A 23 -5.99 8.12 -16.67
CA TRP A 23 -7.29 7.53 -16.29
C TRP A 23 -7.86 8.04 -14.96
N GLY A 24 -7.20 9.01 -14.31
CA GLY A 24 -7.70 9.68 -13.12
C GLY A 24 -7.33 9.02 -11.78
N PRO A 25 -7.74 9.64 -10.65
CA PRO A 25 -7.33 9.24 -9.29
C PRO A 25 -7.78 7.84 -8.92
N SER A 26 -8.99 7.44 -9.32
CA SER A 26 -9.56 6.14 -8.96
C SER A 26 -8.74 4.99 -9.53
N VAL A 27 -8.26 5.10 -10.78
CA VAL A 27 -7.43 4.07 -11.40
C VAL A 27 -6.03 4.06 -10.79
N ALA A 28 -5.43 5.23 -10.54
CA ALA A 28 -4.12 5.31 -9.88
C ALA A 28 -4.15 4.73 -8.46
N GLY A 29 -5.18 5.06 -7.68
CA GLY A 29 -5.36 4.53 -6.33
C GLY A 29 -5.54 3.03 -6.37
N TRP A 30 -6.46 2.53 -7.18
CA TRP A 30 -6.70 1.10 -7.33
C TRP A 30 -5.45 0.31 -7.77
N LEU A 31 -4.69 0.80 -8.76
CA LEU A 31 -3.43 0.19 -9.17
C LEU A 31 -2.34 0.28 -8.09
N SER A 32 -2.35 1.33 -7.26
CA SER A 32 -1.39 1.46 -6.14
C SER A 32 -1.60 0.40 -5.06
N GLY A 33 -2.77 -0.23 -5.00
CA GLY A 33 -3.06 -1.33 -4.07
C GLY A 33 -2.58 -2.70 -4.53
N LEU A 34 -1.94 -2.81 -5.69
CA LEU A 34 -1.30 -4.06 -6.12
C LEU A 34 -0.04 -4.35 -5.28
N PRO A 35 0.39 -5.62 -5.18
CA PRO A 35 1.65 -6.01 -4.53
C PRO A 35 2.88 -5.60 -5.35
N VAL A 36 2.88 -4.43 -6.01
CA VAL A 36 3.97 -3.96 -6.86
C VAL A 36 5.21 -3.54 -6.07
N VAL A 37 5.04 -3.09 -4.83
CA VAL A 37 6.15 -2.78 -3.92
C VAL A 37 6.44 -3.97 -3.02
N VAL A 38 5.42 -4.45 -2.33
CA VAL A 38 5.56 -5.51 -1.33
C VAL A 38 5.93 -6.86 -1.94
N GLY A 39 5.41 -7.19 -3.13
CA GLY A 39 5.70 -8.45 -3.81
C GLY A 39 7.19 -8.63 -4.08
N PRO A 40 7.87 -7.66 -4.75
CA PRO A 40 9.32 -7.69 -4.89
C PRO A 40 10.07 -7.72 -3.56
N ILE A 41 9.63 -6.98 -2.52
CA ILE A 41 10.27 -7.03 -1.20
C ILE A 41 10.23 -8.44 -0.63
N LEU A 42 9.06 -9.08 -0.61
CA LEU A 42 8.89 -10.45 -0.12
C LEU A 42 9.67 -11.46 -0.97
N PHE A 43 9.77 -11.24 -2.27
CA PHE A 43 10.59 -12.06 -3.16
C PHE A 43 12.09 -11.96 -2.85
N PHE A 44 12.60 -10.74 -2.61
CA PHE A 44 13.99 -10.57 -2.18
C PHE A 44 14.25 -11.18 -0.80
N LEU A 45 13.31 -11.03 0.14
CA LEU A 45 13.42 -11.69 1.44
C LEU A 45 13.45 -13.21 1.31
N ALA A 46 12.69 -13.79 0.37
CA ALA A 46 12.74 -15.23 0.10
C ALA A 46 14.10 -15.68 -0.45
N ILE A 47 14.75 -14.85 -1.27
CA ILE A 47 16.10 -15.12 -1.80
C ILE A 47 17.15 -14.98 -0.69
N GLU A 48 17.07 -13.90 0.09
CA GLU A 48 18.09 -13.53 1.08
C GLU A 48 18.01 -14.39 2.36
N GLN A 49 16.81 -14.77 2.78
CA GLN A 49 16.54 -15.42 4.08
C GLN A 49 15.71 -16.71 3.98
N GLY A 50 15.29 -17.10 2.78
CA GLY A 50 14.55 -18.32 2.53
C GLY A 50 13.03 -18.16 2.49
N VAL A 51 12.36 -19.15 1.88
CA VAL A 51 10.90 -19.11 1.63
C VAL A 51 10.06 -19.11 2.92
N MET A 52 10.56 -19.70 4.01
CA MET A 52 9.86 -19.70 5.30
C MET A 52 9.84 -18.32 5.95
N PHE A 53 10.98 -17.61 5.90
CA PHE A 53 11.05 -16.22 6.36
C PHE A 53 10.09 -15.33 5.57
N ALA A 54 10.05 -15.50 4.25
CA ALA A 54 9.12 -14.75 3.39
C ALA A 54 7.65 -15.09 3.68
N ALA A 55 7.31 -16.33 4.04
CA ALA A 55 5.96 -16.70 4.44
C ALA A 55 5.54 -16.02 5.76
N GLN A 56 6.43 -15.93 6.74
CA GLN A 56 6.19 -15.22 7.99
C GLN A 56 6.11 -13.70 7.77
N ALA A 57 7.00 -13.15 6.96
CA ALA A 57 6.93 -11.75 6.55
C ALA A 57 5.64 -11.44 5.78
N ALA A 58 5.14 -12.35 4.93
CA ALA A 58 3.85 -12.20 4.25
C ALA A 58 2.68 -12.22 5.24
N THR A 59 2.74 -13.07 6.28
CA THR A 59 1.75 -13.10 7.36
C THR A 59 1.73 -11.77 8.13
N ALA A 60 2.90 -11.24 8.49
CA ALA A 60 3.01 -9.93 9.12
C ALA A 60 2.55 -8.79 8.19
N ALA A 61 2.86 -8.87 6.90
CA ALA A 61 2.40 -7.91 5.90
C ALA A 61 0.87 -7.93 5.74
N LEU A 62 0.24 -9.09 5.89
CA LEU A 62 -1.22 -9.22 5.87
C LEU A 62 -1.86 -8.47 7.05
N SER A 63 -1.34 -8.61 8.28
CA SER A 63 -1.85 -7.83 9.40
C SER A 63 -1.53 -6.34 9.29
N ALA A 64 -0.37 -5.98 8.73
CA ALA A 64 0.06 -4.59 8.47
C ALA A 64 -0.92 -3.82 7.57
N MET A 65 -1.78 -4.51 6.82
CA MET A 65 -2.86 -3.88 6.07
C MET A 65 -3.78 -3.04 6.95
N PHE A 66 -3.99 -3.45 8.20
CA PHE A 66 -4.74 -2.66 9.16
C PHE A 66 -4.09 -1.27 9.36
N ALA A 67 -2.79 -1.24 9.59
CA ALA A 67 -2.03 0.01 9.72
C ALA A 67 -2.08 0.85 8.43
N MET A 68 -1.94 0.22 7.26
CA MET A 68 -2.00 0.89 5.96
C MET A 68 -3.38 1.51 5.67
N ILE A 69 -4.47 0.80 5.98
CA ILE A 69 -5.82 1.34 5.83
C ILE A 69 -6.08 2.45 6.85
N ALA A 70 -5.64 2.28 8.10
CA ALA A 70 -5.73 3.32 9.13
C ALA A 70 -5.01 4.60 8.70
N PHE A 71 -3.82 4.48 8.10
CA PHE A 71 -3.12 5.59 7.44
C PHE A 71 -3.99 6.27 6.38
N CYS A 72 -4.53 5.49 5.43
CA CYS A 72 -5.31 6.04 4.31
C CYS A 72 -6.56 6.78 4.78
N VAL A 73 -7.30 6.19 5.73
CA VAL A 73 -8.51 6.79 6.32
C VAL A 73 -8.16 8.06 7.09
N THR A 74 -7.14 8.00 7.96
CA THR A 74 -6.71 9.14 8.77
C THR A 74 -6.26 10.29 7.87
N TYR A 75 -5.46 10.01 6.85
CA TYR A 75 -5.00 11.02 5.91
C TYR A 75 -6.18 11.65 5.18
N ALA A 76 -7.11 10.85 4.67
CA ALA A 76 -8.28 11.36 3.96
C ALA A 76 -9.16 12.26 4.83
N GLN A 77 -9.35 11.92 6.10
CA GLN A 77 -10.12 12.70 7.08
C GLN A 77 -9.40 13.99 7.48
N VAL A 78 -8.14 13.88 7.87
CA VAL A 78 -7.34 15.01 8.38
C VAL A 78 -7.02 16.00 7.26
N ALA A 79 -6.84 15.53 6.02
CA ALA A 79 -6.64 16.40 4.86
C ALA A 79 -7.79 17.40 4.65
N GLN A 80 -9.01 17.08 5.09
CA GLN A 80 -10.17 17.98 4.94
C GLN A 80 -10.05 19.24 5.80
N ARG A 81 -9.17 19.24 6.81
CA ARG A 81 -9.08 20.32 7.81
C ARG A 81 -7.68 20.89 7.97
N LEU A 82 -6.63 20.09 7.76
CA LEU A 82 -5.24 20.49 7.98
C LEU A 82 -4.44 20.51 6.68
N SER A 83 -3.31 21.22 6.72
CA SER A 83 -2.33 21.25 5.63
C SER A 83 -1.52 19.94 5.56
N TRP A 84 -0.92 19.68 4.40
CA TRP A 84 -0.25 18.41 4.10
C TRP A 84 0.83 17.96 5.11
N PRO A 85 1.64 18.84 5.75
CA PRO A 85 2.65 18.37 6.69
C PRO A 85 1.99 17.74 7.92
N TRP A 86 0.99 18.40 8.49
CA TRP A 86 0.25 17.91 9.65
C TRP A 86 -0.56 16.65 9.32
N THR A 87 -1.22 16.64 8.16
CA THR A 87 -1.95 15.46 7.69
C THR A 87 -1.03 14.25 7.56
N LEU A 88 0.15 14.43 6.95
CA LEU A 88 1.13 13.35 6.80
C LEU A 88 1.65 12.87 8.15
N THR A 89 2.09 13.79 9.02
CA THR A 89 2.64 13.43 10.33
C THR A 89 1.63 12.66 11.19
N ILE A 90 0.39 13.14 11.29
CA ILE A 90 -0.66 12.46 12.07
C ILE A 90 -0.93 11.07 11.51
N SER A 91 -1.04 10.95 10.18
CA SER A 91 -1.33 9.66 9.55
C SER A 91 -0.18 8.67 9.70
N LEU A 92 1.07 9.13 9.61
CA LEU A 92 2.26 8.31 9.85
C LEU A 92 2.37 7.90 11.32
N LEU A 93 1.98 8.75 12.27
CA LEU A 93 1.90 8.39 13.69
C LEU A 93 0.85 7.31 13.94
N VAL A 94 -0.34 7.42 13.31
CA VAL A 94 -1.36 6.37 13.38
C VAL A 94 -0.85 5.06 12.79
N TRP A 95 -0.18 5.10 11.64
CA TRP A 95 0.45 3.92 11.05
C TRP A 95 1.49 3.31 11.98
N ALA A 96 2.39 4.12 12.54
CA ALA A 96 3.48 3.66 13.40
C ALA A 96 2.94 3.05 14.69
N LEU A 97 1.94 3.69 15.33
CA LEU A 97 1.29 3.16 16.52
C LEU A 97 0.60 1.82 16.22
N ALA A 98 -0.14 1.72 15.12
CA ALA A 98 -0.76 0.48 14.69
C ALA A 98 0.29 -0.60 14.41
N ALA A 99 1.38 -0.29 13.73
CA ALA A 99 2.47 -1.21 13.46
C ALA A 99 3.16 -1.70 14.74
N ILE A 100 3.39 -0.82 15.72
CA ILE A 100 3.96 -1.19 17.03
C ILE A 100 3.02 -2.12 17.77
N VAL A 101 1.72 -1.80 17.87
CA VAL A 101 0.73 -2.69 18.51
C VAL A 101 0.68 -4.04 17.79
N LEU A 102 0.64 -4.03 16.46
CA LEU A 102 0.71 -5.23 15.63
C LEU A 102 2.07 -5.94 15.69
N SER A 103 3.12 -5.36 16.28
CA SER A 103 4.43 -6.00 16.52
C SER A 103 4.51 -6.69 17.88
N LEU A 104 3.57 -6.42 18.79
CA LEU A 104 3.51 -7.02 20.14
C LEU A 104 2.64 -8.30 20.19
N ILE A 105 1.68 -8.45 19.29
CA ILE A 105 0.71 -9.57 19.27
C ILE A 105 1.28 -10.87 18.67
N PRO A 106 1.34 -12.03 19.30
CA PRO A 106 1.97 -13.23 18.73
C PRO A 106 1.60 -13.50 17.24
N PRO A 107 2.57 -13.83 16.38
CA PRO A 107 2.32 -14.01 14.95
C PRO A 107 1.29 -15.11 14.72
N SER A 108 0.21 -14.76 14.04
CA SER A 108 -0.89 -15.68 13.73
C SER A 108 -1.52 -15.31 12.40
N LEU A 109 -1.65 -16.30 11.52
CA LEU A 109 -2.31 -16.12 10.23
C LEU A 109 -3.79 -15.77 10.42
N VAL A 110 -4.47 -16.42 11.37
CA VAL A 110 -5.88 -16.16 11.68
C VAL A 110 -6.07 -14.71 12.12
N PHE A 111 -5.22 -14.24 13.06
CA PHE A 111 -5.24 -12.85 13.49
C PHE A 111 -4.98 -11.89 12.32
N SER A 112 -4.02 -12.21 11.46
CA SER A 112 -3.66 -11.36 10.32
C SER A 112 -4.78 -11.25 9.28
N VAL A 113 -5.49 -12.35 9.02
CA VAL A 113 -6.68 -12.36 8.17
C VAL A 113 -7.79 -11.52 8.78
N ILE A 114 -8.07 -11.65 10.08
CA ILE A 114 -9.09 -10.86 10.78
C ILE A 114 -8.73 -9.37 10.73
N ALA A 115 -7.47 -9.00 11.01
CA ALA A 115 -7.00 -7.63 10.95
C ALA A 115 -7.14 -7.03 9.55
N ALA A 116 -6.75 -7.77 8.50
CA ALA A 116 -6.91 -7.32 7.12
C ALA A 116 -8.39 -7.19 6.72
N ALA A 117 -9.21 -8.20 7.05
CA ALA A 117 -10.63 -8.22 6.70
C ALA A 117 -11.39 -7.10 7.41
N THR A 118 -11.17 -6.89 8.71
CA THR A 118 -11.81 -5.81 9.47
C THR A 118 -11.44 -4.45 8.91
N ALA A 119 -10.16 -4.20 8.60
CA ALA A 119 -9.72 -2.95 8.01
C ALA A 119 -10.35 -2.70 6.62
N LEU A 120 -10.32 -3.70 5.73
CA LEU A 120 -10.86 -3.60 4.37
C LEU A 120 -12.38 -3.43 4.36
N LEU A 121 -13.10 -4.16 5.21
CA LEU A 121 -14.56 -4.08 5.30
C LEU A 121 -15.03 -2.79 5.99
N ALA A 122 -14.27 -2.26 6.95
CA ALA A 122 -14.57 -0.99 7.59
C ALA A 122 -14.23 0.21 6.70
N ALA A 123 -13.22 0.11 5.83
CA ALA A 123 -12.71 1.21 5.02
C ALA A 123 -13.81 2.03 4.31
N PRO A 124 -14.76 1.44 3.55
CA PRO A 124 -15.78 2.19 2.82
C PRO A 124 -16.64 3.12 3.70
N TYR A 125 -16.81 2.78 4.98
CA TYR A 125 -17.62 3.53 5.94
C TYR A 125 -16.81 4.61 6.68
N LEU A 126 -15.49 4.47 6.74
CA LEU A 126 -14.62 5.39 7.48
C LEU A 126 -14.08 6.55 6.62
N PHE A 127 -14.06 6.41 5.29
CA PHE A 127 -13.63 7.50 4.41
C PHE A 127 -14.65 8.65 4.42
N PRO A 128 -14.20 9.93 4.37
CA PRO A 128 -15.10 11.08 4.37
C PRO A 128 -15.98 11.04 3.11
N ALA A 129 -17.22 11.53 3.21
CA ALA A 129 -18.06 11.75 2.04
C ALA A 129 -17.45 12.87 1.21
N VAL A 130 -17.20 12.60 -0.07
CA VAL A 130 -16.56 13.55 -0.98
C VAL A 130 -17.38 13.66 -2.25
N GLN A 131 -17.64 14.89 -2.71
CA GLN A 131 -18.35 15.14 -3.96
C GLN A 131 -17.59 14.53 -5.16
N PRO A 132 -18.29 14.06 -6.21
CA PRO A 132 -17.66 13.60 -7.44
C PRO A 132 -16.81 14.71 -8.05
N ILE A 133 -15.54 14.43 -8.28
CA ILE A 133 -14.58 15.44 -8.75
C ILE A 133 -14.60 15.44 -10.26
N ALA A 134 -14.94 16.59 -10.85
CA ALA A 134 -14.81 16.83 -12.28
C ALA A 134 -13.35 16.62 -12.72
N SER A 135 -13.17 15.92 -13.84
CA SER A 135 -11.88 15.63 -14.46
C SER A 135 -11.21 16.92 -14.97
N GLY A 136 -10.62 17.72 -14.07
CA GLY A 136 -9.82 18.88 -14.44
C GLY A 136 -8.46 18.50 -15.04
N PRO A 137 -7.87 19.35 -15.91
CA PRO A 137 -6.54 19.15 -16.47
C PRO A 137 -5.52 18.86 -15.36
N ALA A 138 -4.64 17.89 -15.58
CA ALA A 138 -3.56 17.63 -14.64
C ALA A 138 -2.67 18.88 -14.54
N PRO A 139 -2.41 19.42 -13.33
CA PRO A 139 -1.49 20.53 -13.20
C PRO A 139 -0.13 20.11 -13.76
N LYS A 140 0.48 20.98 -14.58
CA LYS A 140 1.87 20.82 -15.04
C LYS A 140 2.74 20.84 -13.79
N SER A 141 3.21 19.68 -13.35
CA SER A 141 3.99 19.57 -12.12
C SER A 141 5.47 19.50 -12.46
N ASP A 142 6.17 20.64 -12.35
CA ASP A 142 7.64 20.73 -12.39
C ASP A 142 8.31 20.03 -11.19
N LYS A 143 7.52 19.49 -10.26
CA LYS A 143 8.00 18.86 -9.01
C LYS A 143 8.02 17.33 -9.07
N LEU A 144 7.97 16.72 -10.27
CA LEU A 144 8.06 15.26 -10.43
C LEU A 144 9.38 14.70 -9.89
N LEU A 145 10.50 15.40 -10.11
CA LEU A 145 11.80 15.00 -9.57
C LEU A 145 11.78 14.94 -8.03
N MET A 146 11.16 15.94 -7.40
CA MET A 146 10.99 16.01 -5.94
C MET A 146 10.07 14.88 -5.41
N ARG A 147 9.05 14.47 -6.17
CA ARG A 147 8.24 13.26 -5.86
C ARG A 147 9.10 12.01 -5.82
N MET A 148 9.93 11.85 -6.84
CA MET A 148 10.80 10.68 -7.00
C MET A 148 11.88 10.65 -5.91
N MET A 149 12.49 11.81 -5.59
CA MET A 149 13.45 11.92 -4.50
C MET A 149 12.81 11.63 -3.14
N ALA A 150 11.63 12.17 -2.84
CA ALA A 150 10.94 11.91 -1.58
C ALA A 150 10.56 10.43 -1.44
N GLY A 151 10.02 9.82 -2.50
CA GLY A 151 9.74 8.39 -2.54
C GLY A 151 11.00 7.55 -2.35
N ALA A 152 12.08 7.87 -3.05
CA ALA A 152 13.36 7.18 -2.95
C ALA A 152 13.98 7.30 -1.55
N LEU A 153 13.98 8.49 -0.95
CA LEU A 153 14.53 8.72 0.39
C LEU A 153 13.71 7.99 1.46
N LEU A 154 12.38 8.00 1.34
CA LEU A 154 11.49 7.30 2.26
C LEU A 154 11.66 5.78 2.12
N THR A 155 11.74 5.27 0.89
CA THR A 155 12.08 3.87 0.61
C THR A 155 13.44 3.49 1.19
N LEU A 156 14.47 4.32 1.01
CA LEU A 156 15.80 4.08 1.55
C LEU A 156 15.77 4.02 3.08
N ALA A 157 15.14 4.99 3.74
CA ALA A 157 15.00 5.01 5.20
C ALA A 157 14.30 3.75 5.72
N VAL A 158 13.19 3.36 5.10
CA VAL A 158 12.45 2.13 5.47
C VAL A 158 13.28 0.88 5.20
N THR A 159 14.01 0.82 4.09
CA THR A 159 14.83 -0.35 3.73
C THR A 159 16.00 -0.54 4.71
N LEU A 160 16.66 0.56 5.09
CA LEU A 160 17.73 0.54 6.09
C LEU A 160 17.18 0.07 7.45
N LEU A 161 16.03 0.60 7.87
CA LEU A 161 15.34 0.18 9.08
C LEU A 161 14.87 -1.27 9.03
N ALA A 162 14.49 -1.81 7.88
CA ALA A 162 14.02 -3.19 7.76
C ALA A 162 15.17 -4.21 7.80
N SER A 163 16.36 -3.84 7.31
CA SER A 163 17.51 -4.76 7.19
C SER A 163 18.07 -5.24 8.53
N THR A 164 17.69 -4.61 9.64
CA THR A 164 18.19 -4.92 10.99
C THR A 164 17.15 -5.59 11.88
N VAL A 165 15.94 -5.87 11.37
CA VAL A 165 14.79 -6.22 12.21
C VAL A 165 14.06 -7.42 11.60
N GLY A 166 13.97 -8.52 12.36
CA GLY A 166 13.55 -9.85 11.89
C GLY A 166 12.22 -9.95 11.14
N GLU A 167 11.82 -11.16 10.75
CA GLU A 167 10.70 -11.46 9.81
C GLU A 167 9.44 -10.63 10.01
N ARG A 168 9.06 -10.41 11.26
CA ARG A 168 7.86 -9.66 11.62
C ARG A 168 7.93 -8.19 11.23
N TRP A 169 9.00 -7.50 11.63
CA TRP A 169 9.19 -6.10 11.27
C TRP A 169 9.49 -5.94 9.79
N SER A 170 10.20 -6.90 9.19
CA SER A 170 10.37 -6.97 7.73
C SER A 170 9.01 -6.99 7.01
N GLY A 171 8.04 -7.76 7.47
CA GLY A 171 6.68 -7.78 6.93
C GLY A 171 5.89 -6.49 7.18
N LEU A 172 5.91 -5.96 8.40
CA LEU A 172 5.23 -4.70 8.75
C LEU A 172 5.77 -3.51 7.93
N LEU A 173 7.08 -3.38 7.84
CA LEU A 173 7.76 -2.30 7.09
C LEU A 173 7.61 -2.46 5.59
N ALA A 174 7.42 -3.68 5.07
CA ALA A 174 7.13 -3.88 3.66
C ALA A 174 5.84 -3.15 3.24
N VAL A 175 4.87 -3.02 4.14
CA VAL A 175 3.59 -2.31 3.92
C VAL A 175 3.62 -0.87 4.44
N PHE A 176 4.82 -0.32 4.66
CA PHE A 176 4.97 1.10 4.99
C PHE A 176 4.34 1.96 3.87
N PRO A 177 3.60 3.03 4.20
CA PRO A 177 2.83 3.81 3.24
C PRO A 177 3.70 4.73 2.37
N VAL A 178 4.74 4.22 1.69
CA VAL A 178 5.62 5.05 0.83
C VAL A 178 4.81 5.65 -0.32
N LEU A 179 4.19 4.78 -1.13
CA LEU A 179 3.36 5.21 -2.26
C LEU A 179 2.19 6.07 -1.77
N GLY A 180 1.52 5.63 -0.70
CA GLY A 180 0.40 6.34 -0.10
C GLY A 180 0.79 7.76 0.33
N SER A 181 1.92 7.93 1.00
CA SER A 181 2.42 9.23 1.46
C SER A 181 2.75 10.16 0.31
N VAL A 182 3.55 9.69 -0.66
CA VAL A 182 3.93 10.52 -1.82
C VAL A 182 2.69 10.90 -2.61
N MET A 183 1.85 9.94 -2.96
CA MET A 183 0.65 10.19 -3.75
C MET A 183 -0.33 11.11 -3.02
N ALA A 184 -0.53 10.93 -1.72
CA ALA A 184 -1.46 11.73 -0.94
C ALA A 184 -0.99 13.19 -0.76
N VAL A 185 0.27 13.40 -0.38
CA VAL A 185 0.85 14.76 -0.21
C VAL A 185 0.75 15.54 -1.51
N PHE A 186 1.18 14.93 -2.61
CA PHE A 186 1.19 15.61 -3.88
C PHE A 186 -0.22 15.80 -4.45
N SER A 187 -1.11 14.85 -4.21
CA SER A 187 -2.53 14.98 -4.51
C SER A 187 -3.14 16.16 -3.76
N GLN A 188 -2.90 16.28 -2.45
CA GLN A 188 -3.45 17.34 -1.62
C GLN A 188 -2.93 18.71 -2.08
N GLN A 189 -1.63 18.82 -2.35
CA GLN A 189 -1.02 20.06 -2.82
C GLN A 189 -1.51 20.52 -4.20
N THR A 190 -1.81 19.58 -5.10
CA THR A 190 -2.09 19.92 -6.51
C THR A 190 -3.56 19.90 -6.88
N ARG A 191 -4.36 19.07 -6.22
CA ARG A 191 -5.77 18.82 -6.54
C ARG A 191 -6.70 18.91 -5.33
N GLY A 192 -6.16 19.21 -4.15
CA GLY A 192 -6.93 19.41 -2.93
C GLY A 192 -7.31 18.13 -2.18
N PRO A 193 -7.96 18.29 -1.02
CA PRO A 193 -8.24 17.20 -0.08
C PRO A 193 -9.31 16.23 -0.58
N ALA A 194 -10.26 16.71 -1.38
CA ALA A 194 -11.28 15.86 -1.99
C ALA A 194 -10.67 14.79 -2.92
N PHE A 195 -9.78 15.21 -3.83
CA PHE A 195 -9.11 14.31 -4.78
C PHE A 195 -8.24 13.29 -4.05
N THR A 196 -7.61 13.73 -2.96
CA THR A 196 -6.80 12.88 -2.10
C THR A 196 -7.62 11.81 -1.40
N ALA A 197 -8.79 12.17 -0.87
CA ALA A 197 -9.70 11.21 -0.26
C ALA A 197 -10.23 10.17 -1.26
N ALA A 198 -10.58 10.58 -2.48
CA ALA A 198 -10.99 9.66 -3.54
C ALA A 198 -9.86 8.71 -3.97
N LEU A 199 -8.65 9.24 -4.12
CA LEU A 199 -7.44 8.46 -4.44
C LEU A 199 -7.16 7.41 -3.35
N LEU A 200 -7.11 7.81 -2.08
CA LEU A 200 -6.83 6.91 -0.96
C LEU A 200 -7.94 5.89 -0.73
N ARG A 201 -9.20 6.26 -0.98
CA ARG A 201 -10.32 5.31 -0.98
C ARG A 201 -10.15 4.26 -2.07
N ALA A 202 -9.72 4.66 -3.26
CA ALA A 202 -9.40 3.71 -4.33
C ALA A 202 -8.15 2.87 -4.04
N THR A 203 -7.16 3.41 -3.32
CA THR A 203 -6.04 2.61 -2.80
C THR A 203 -6.55 1.52 -1.85
N ALA A 204 -7.43 1.87 -0.91
CA ALA A 204 -8.03 0.90 0.00
C ALA A 204 -8.79 -0.22 -0.74
N THR A 205 -9.47 0.07 -1.86
CA THR A 205 -10.11 -0.97 -2.68
C THR A 205 -9.11 -1.79 -3.50
N GLY A 206 -7.98 -1.22 -3.91
CA GLY A 206 -6.89 -1.98 -4.54
C GLY A 206 -6.26 -3.00 -3.59
N MET A 207 -6.22 -2.67 -2.29
CA MET A 207 -5.57 -3.49 -1.25
C MET A 207 -6.18 -4.87 -1.06
N TYR A 208 -7.40 -5.16 -1.53
CA TYR A 208 -7.92 -6.53 -1.58
C TYR A 208 -7.02 -7.47 -2.40
N SER A 209 -6.43 -6.96 -3.48
CA SER A 209 -5.48 -7.71 -4.32
C SER A 209 -4.18 -7.99 -3.57
N PHE A 210 -3.75 -7.05 -2.74
CA PHE A 210 -2.60 -7.20 -1.84
C PHE A 210 -2.86 -8.20 -0.71
N ALA A 211 -4.03 -8.14 -0.06
CA ALA A 211 -4.44 -9.14 0.95
C ALA A 211 -4.39 -10.55 0.39
N ALA A 212 -4.99 -10.74 -0.79
CA ALA A 212 -5.06 -12.04 -1.45
C ALA A 212 -3.65 -12.56 -1.78
N PHE A 213 -2.76 -11.68 -2.26
CA PHE A 213 -1.35 -12.01 -2.50
C PHE A 213 -0.64 -12.49 -1.23
N CYS A 214 -0.70 -11.71 -0.14
CA CYS A 214 -0.02 -12.04 1.12
C CYS A 214 -0.57 -13.31 1.75
N LEU A 215 -1.88 -13.52 1.72
CA LEU A 215 -2.52 -14.74 2.22
C LEU A 215 -2.05 -15.97 1.44
N VAL A 216 -2.00 -15.87 0.10
CA VAL A 216 -1.50 -16.96 -0.74
C VAL A 216 -0.03 -17.23 -0.45
N LEU A 217 0.82 -16.21 -0.33
CA LEU A 217 2.23 -16.42 0.02
C LEU A 217 2.40 -17.10 1.38
N ALA A 218 1.68 -16.65 2.41
CA ALA A 218 1.74 -17.23 3.75
C ALA A 218 1.38 -18.73 3.75
N LEU A 219 0.45 -19.16 2.89
CA LEU A 219 -0.02 -20.54 2.80
C LEU A 219 0.77 -21.41 1.81
N ALA A 220 1.17 -20.83 0.68
CA ALA A 220 1.72 -21.56 -0.45
C ALA A 220 3.24 -21.66 -0.40
N LEU A 221 3.96 -20.66 0.13
CA LEU A 221 5.42 -20.72 0.22
C LEU A 221 5.92 -21.93 1.05
N PRO A 222 5.33 -22.26 2.22
CA PRO A 222 5.77 -23.42 2.99
C PRO A 222 5.54 -24.77 2.30
N ARG A 223 4.59 -24.84 1.35
CA ARG A 223 4.14 -26.11 0.72
C ARG A 223 4.66 -26.30 -0.70
N LEU A 224 4.71 -25.21 -1.46
CA LEU A 224 4.97 -25.19 -2.91
C LEU A 224 6.27 -24.44 -3.25
N GLY A 225 6.98 -23.91 -2.25
CA GLY A 225 8.19 -23.12 -2.44
C GLY A 225 7.95 -21.92 -3.36
N TRP A 226 8.83 -21.74 -4.34
CA TRP A 226 8.81 -20.59 -5.26
C TRP A 226 7.53 -20.47 -6.10
N LEU A 227 6.82 -21.57 -6.36
CA LEU A 227 5.52 -21.54 -7.05
C LEU A 227 4.47 -20.72 -6.29
N GLY A 228 4.65 -20.53 -4.98
CA GLY A 228 3.81 -19.63 -4.18
C GLY A 228 3.78 -18.20 -4.73
N PHE A 229 4.88 -17.69 -5.30
CA PHE A 229 4.89 -16.35 -5.91
C PHE A 229 4.06 -16.29 -7.20
N VAL A 230 4.14 -17.31 -8.05
CA VAL A 230 3.35 -17.38 -9.29
C VAL A 230 1.86 -17.44 -8.94
N LEU A 231 1.49 -18.30 -8.00
CA LEU A 231 0.11 -18.40 -7.51
C LEU A 231 -0.37 -17.10 -6.87
N GLY A 232 0.47 -16.47 -6.04
CA GLY A 232 0.16 -15.21 -5.40
C GLY A 232 -0.12 -14.10 -6.41
N ILE A 233 0.72 -13.96 -7.44
CA ILE A 233 0.51 -12.99 -8.52
C ILE A 233 -0.78 -13.30 -9.27
N GLY A 234 -1.02 -14.56 -9.63
CA GLY A 234 -2.24 -14.98 -10.34
C GLY A 234 -3.51 -14.65 -9.56
N VAL A 235 -3.54 -14.97 -8.26
CA VAL A 235 -4.67 -14.66 -7.37
C VAL A 235 -4.84 -13.14 -7.18
N SER A 236 -3.73 -12.40 -7.04
CA SER A 236 -3.76 -10.94 -6.93
C SER A 236 -4.38 -10.29 -8.17
N LEU A 237 -3.98 -10.73 -9.37
CA LEU A 237 -4.54 -10.26 -10.64
C LEU A 237 -6.02 -10.66 -10.79
N GLY A 238 -6.40 -11.88 -10.36
CA GLY A 238 -7.79 -12.30 -10.32
C GLY A 238 -8.64 -11.40 -9.42
N MET A 239 -8.15 -11.11 -8.21
CA MET A 239 -8.83 -10.23 -7.26
C MET A 239 -8.90 -8.78 -7.76
N LEU A 240 -7.87 -8.31 -8.47
CA LEU A 240 -7.88 -7.03 -9.16
C LEU A 240 -9.05 -6.98 -10.16
N VAL A 241 -9.21 -7.99 -11.02
CA VAL A 241 -10.33 -8.05 -11.98
C VAL A 241 -11.69 -8.07 -11.27
N ILE A 242 -11.83 -8.84 -10.19
CA ILE A 242 -13.08 -8.92 -9.41
C ILE A 242 -13.43 -7.56 -8.80
N THR A 243 -12.48 -6.90 -8.13
CA THR A 243 -12.71 -5.59 -7.50
C THR A 243 -13.08 -4.53 -8.54
N LYS A 244 -12.47 -4.54 -9.73
CA LYS A 244 -12.87 -3.66 -10.83
C LYS A 244 -14.30 -3.92 -11.29
N ARG A 245 -14.68 -5.19 -11.47
CA ARG A 245 -16.04 -5.56 -11.89
C ARG A 245 -17.08 -5.13 -10.86
N LEU A 246 -16.80 -5.30 -9.57
CA LEU A 246 -17.71 -4.88 -8.49
C LEU A 246 -17.81 -3.36 -8.39
N ALA A 247 -16.71 -2.63 -8.60
CA ALA A 247 -16.71 -1.17 -8.60
C ALA A 247 -17.46 -0.55 -9.80
N LEU A 248 -17.59 -1.29 -10.91
CA LEU A 248 -18.33 -0.87 -12.10
C LEU A 248 -19.83 -1.24 -12.07
N ARG A 249 -20.29 -2.01 -11.07
CA ARG A 249 -21.73 -2.29 -10.93
C ARG A 249 -22.43 -1.01 -10.45
N PRO A 250 -23.43 -0.49 -11.19
CA PRO A 250 -24.23 0.62 -10.70
C PRO A 250 -24.89 0.22 -9.38
N ARG A 251 -24.77 1.10 -8.38
CA ARG A 251 -25.55 1.03 -7.14
C ARG A 251 -26.96 1.52 -7.40
#